data_AF-A0A3N9VEG6-F1
#
_entry.id   AF-A0A3N9VEG6-F1
#
_cell.length_a   1.000
_cell.length_b   1.000
_cell.length_c   1.000
_cell.angle_alpha   90.00
_cell.angle_beta   90.00
_cell.angle_gamma   90.00
#
_symmetry.space_group_name_H-M   'P 1'
#
loop_
_entity.id
_entity.type
_entity.pdbx_description
1 polymer ?
#
loop_
_entity_poly.entity_id
_entity_poly.type
_entity_poly.pdbx_seq_one_letter_code
_entity_poly.pdbx_strand_id
1 'polypeptide(L)'
;MALNLRDWAPDIDKWPRSWMGVEEDLEYGKKLFPYFEGFLQDLIEQGVSRKTFVQHRDNAWLLGGSIISDVSLYEEYEVDPIKKLLESVECDGILPDGFDSMSEAEMRSFERTCRRFEKFLSKKQQS
;
A
#
# COMPACT_ATOMS: atom_id res chain seq x y z
N MET A 1 -17.76 15.24 -11.71
CA MET A 1 -18.19 13.97 -11.09
C MET A 1 -16.97 13.39 -10.41
N ALA A 2 -17.00 13.18 -9.09
CA ALA A 2 -15.92 12.47 -8.43
C ALA A 2 -15.92 11.02 -8.92
N LEU A 3 -14.78 10.54 -9.43
CA LEU A 3 -14.63 9.14 -9.78
C LEU A 3 -14.61 8.33 -8.48
N ASN A 4 -15.43 7.28 -8.41
CA ASN A 4 -15.56 6.45 -7.22
C ASN A 4 -14.49 5.36 -7.22
N LEU A 5 -13.63 5.34 -6.20
CA LEU A 5 -12.61 4.33 -6.00
C LEU A 5 -13.15 2.89 -6.01
N ARG A 6 -14.36 2.65 -5.48
CA ARG A 6 -14.94 1.30 -5.45
C ARG A 6 -15.31 0.76 -6.83
N ASP A 7 -15.50 1.62 -7.84
CA ASP A 7 -15.66 1.17 -9.23
C ASP A 7 -14.32 0.69 -9.83
N TRP A 8 -13.22 1.11 -9.23
CA TRP A 8 -11.85 0.78 -9.63
C TRP A 8 -11.24 -0.37 -8.82
N ALA A 9 -11.55 -0.44 -7.54
CA ALA A 9 -11.15 -1.49 -6.62
C ALA A 9 -12.36 -1.93 -5.75
N PRO A 10 -13.23 -2.83 -6.27
CA PRO A 10 -14.46 -3.24 -5.57
C PRO A 10 -14.21 -4.01 -4.26
N ASP A 11 -13.02 -4.56 -4.09
CA ASP A 11 -12.58 -5.36 -2.95
C ASP A 11 -11.79 -4.56 -1.91
N ILE A 12 -11.61 -3.25 -2.12
CA ILE A 12 -10.73 -2.41 -1.30
C ILE A 12 -11.09 -2.45 0.20
N ASP A 13 -12.38 -2.46 0.54
CA ASP A 13 -12.83 -2.47 1.94
C ASP A 13 -12.49 -3.80 2.66
N LYS A 14 -12.07 -4.84 1.93
CA LYS A 14 -11.65 -6.14 2.49
C LYS A 14 -10.15 -6.21 2.77
N TRP A 15 -9.36 -5.22 2.35
CA TRP A 15 -7.90 -5.26 2.40
C TRP A 15 -7.34 -5.50 3.81
N PRO A 16 -7.77 -4.76 4.86
CA PRO A 16 -7.27 -5.01 6.22
C PRO A 16 -7.46 -6.47 6.68
N ARG A 17 -8.60 -7.07 6.35
CA ARG A 17 -8.88 -8.48 6.66
C ARG A 17 -8.09 -9.45 5.79
N SER A 18 -7.72 -9.07 4.57
CA SER A 18 -6.89 -9.92 3.69
C SER A 18 -5.42 -9.95 4.06
N TRP A 19 -4.91 -8.91 4.74
CA TRP A 19 -3.54 -8.85 5.26
C TRP A 19 -3.38 -9.50 6.64
N MET A 20 -4.50 -9.71 7.34
CA MET A 20 -4.54 -10.24 8.70
C MET A 20 -4.01 -11.68 8.78
N GLY A 21 -2.96 -11.91 9.58
CA GLY A 21 -2.53 -13.22 10.05
C GLY A 21 -3.08 -13.54 11.45
N VAL A 22 -3.06 -12.55 12.35
CA VAL A 22 -3.61 -12.55 13.72
C VAL A 22 -4.55 -11.37 13.96
N GLU A 23 -5.30 -11.33 15.05
CA GLU A 23 -6.33 -10.30 15.27
C GLU A 23 -5.73 -8.89 15.43
N GLU A 24 -4.55 -8.78 16.02
CA GLU A 24 -3.79 -7.55 16.18
C GLU A 24 -3.45 -6.91 14.83
N ASP A 25 -3.21 -7.72 13.80
CA ASP A 25 -2.95 -7.27 12.43
C ASP A 25 -4.15 -6.54 11.83
N LEU A 26 -5.37 -6.98 12.16
CA LEU A 26 -6.58 -6.36 11.65
C LEU A 26 -6.73 -4.94 12.20
N GLU A 27 -6.48 -4.77 13.50
CA GLU A 27 -6.56 -3.47 14.14
C GLU A 27 -5.48 -2.51 13.62
N TYR A 28 -4.26 -3.00 13.40
CA TYR A 28 -3.20 -2.21 12.77
C TYR A 28 -3.52 -1.89 11.30
N GLY A 29 -3.94 -2.89 10.53
CA GLY A 29 -4.31 -2.76 9.12
C GLY A 29 -5.44 -1.76 8.89
N LYS A 30 -6.43 -1.68 9.78
CA LYS A 30 -7.49 -0.65 9.73
C LYS A 30 -6.94 0.78 9.90
N LYS A 31 -5.91 0.97 10.74
CA LYS A 31 -5.27 2.29 10.92
C LYS A 31 -4.39 2.66 9.73
N LEU A 32 -3.77 1.67 9.09
CA LEU A 32 -2.93 1.83 7.91
C LEU A 32 -3.75 2.10 6.63
N PHE A 33 -4.91 1.47 6.51
CA PHE A 33 -5.73 1.46 5.30
C PHE A 33 -6.12 2.83 4.70
N PRO A 34 -6.47 3.87 5.48
CA PRO A 34 -6.82 5.18 4.93
C PRO A 34 -5.73 5.81 4.04
N TYR A 35 -4.45 5.51 4.30
CA TYR A 35 -3.34 5.99 3.46
C TYR A 35 -3.33 5.31 2.09
N PHE A 36 -3.66 4.02 2.03
CA PHE A 36 -3.80 3.25 0.79
C PHE A 36 -5.02 3.71 0.00
N GLU A 37 -6.15 3.93 0.67
CA GLU A 37 -7.36 4.46 0.03
C GLU A 37 -7.08 5.83 -0.61
N GLY A 38 -6.42 6.73 0.12
CA GLY A 38 -6.04 8.06 -0.37
C GLY A 38 -5.08 8.00 -1.57
N PHE A 39 -4.09 7.11 -1.53
CA PHE A 39 -3.15 6.93 -2.64
C PHE A 39 -3.86 6.45 -3.91
N LEU A 40 -4.74 5.45 -3.80
CA LEU A 40 -5.47 4.93 -4.97
C LEU A 40 -6.45 5.97 -5.54
N GLN A 41 -7.08 6.76 -4.68
CA GLN A 41 -7.89 7.89 -5.12
C GLN A 41 -7.07 8.94 -5.88
N ASP A 42 -5.87 9.29 -5.40
CA ASP A 42 -4.94 10.22 -6.08
C ASP A 42 -4.51 9.68 -7.46
N LEU A 43 -4.35 8.36 -7.62
CA LEU A 43 -4.07 7.76 -8.94
C LEU A 43 -5.23 7.99 -9.93
N ILE A 44 -6.46 7.81 -9.47
CA ILE A 44 -7.66 8.01 -10.28
C ILE A 44 -7.77 9.49 -10.70
N GLU A 45 -7.53 10.41 -9.76
CA GLU A 45 -7.56 11.86 -10.00
C GLU A 45 -6.46 12.34 -10.95
N GLN A 46 -5.30 11.69 -10.93
CA GLN A 46 -4.22 11.91 -11.90
C GLN A 46 -4.53 11.36 -13.30
N GLY A 47 -5.66 10.67 -13.49
CA GLY A 47 -6.10 10.19 -14.80
C GLY A 47 -5.27 9.02 -15.35
N VAL A 48 -4.69 8.19 -14.48
CA VAL A 48 -3.97 6.99 -14.94
C VAL A 48 -4.91 6.02 -15.66
N SER A 49 -4.40 5.27 -16.64
CA SER A 49 -5.20 4.27 -17.34
C SER A 49 -5.68 3.14 -16.40
N ARG A 50 -6.77 2.45 -16.74
CA ARG A 50 -7.26 1.30 -15.95
C ARG A 50 -6.20 0.20 -15.76
N LYS A 51 -5.41 -0.07 -16.79
CA LYS A 51 -4.30 -1.04 -16.73
C LYS A 51 -3.23 -0.60 -15.73
N THR A 52 -2.84 0.68 -15.78
CA THR A 52 -1.83 1.24 -14.87
C THR A 52 -2.34 1.30 -13.43
N PHE A 53 -3.62 1.65 -13.23
CA PHE A 53 -4.25 1.63 -11.91
C PHE A 53 -4.20 0.23 -11.29
N VAL A 54 -4.64 -0.80 -12.03
CA VAL A 54 -4.65 -2.18 -11.52
C VAL A 54 -3.24 -2.61 -11.10
N GLN A 55 -2.22 -2.30 -11.90
CA GLN A 55 -0.84 -2.61 -11.53
C GLN A 55 -0.39 -1.92 -10.23
N HIS A 56 -0.68 -0.63 -10.04
CA HIS A 56 -0.34 0.06 -8.79
C HIS A 56 -1.18 -0.41 -7.61
N ARG A 57 -2.46 -0.72 -7.84
CA ARG A 57 -3.35 -1.30 -6.84
C ARG A 57 -2.80 -2.62 -6.32
N ASP A 58 -2.42 -3.53 -7.21
CA ASP A 58 -1.93 -4.86 -6.82
C ASP A 58 -0.60 -4.77 -6.07
N ASN A 59 0.32 -3.90 -6.51
CA ASN A 59 1.55 -3.63 -5.78
C ASN A 59 1.30 -2.95 -4.43
N ALA A 60 0.31 -2.06 -4.33
CA ALA A 60 -0.07 -1.45 -3.07
C ALA A 60 -0.70 -2.49 -2.11
N TRP A 61 -1.53 -3.40 -2.61
CA TRP A 61 -2.04 -4.49 -1.80
C TRP A 61 -0.91 -5.37 -1.25
N LEU A 62 0.08 -5.70 -2.09
CA LEU A 62 1.27 -6.45 -1.70
C LEU A 62 2.11 -5.71 -0.65
N LEU A 63 2.32 -4.41 -0.83
CA LEU A 63 3.02 -3.55 0.13
C LEU A 63 2.31 -3.57 1.49
N GLY A 64 0.98 -3.41 1.51
CA GLY A 64 0.20 -3.45 2.74
C GLY A 64 0.35 -4.79 3.48
N GLY A 65 0.29 -5.91 2.76
CA GLY A 65 0.54 -7.23 3.32
C GLY A 65 1.94 -7.35 3.92
N SER A 66 2.96 -6.91 3.18
CA SER A 66 4.36 -6.97 3.61
C SER A 66 4.62 -6.12 4.87
N ILE A 67 3.99 -4.94 4.98
CA ILE A 67 4.07 -4.09 6.17
C ILE A 67 3.44 -4.80 7.39
N ILE A 68 2.27 -5.40 7.21
CA ILE A 68 1.58 -6.11 8.30
C ILE A 68 2.37 -7.33 8.74
N SER A 69 2.88 -8.12 7.80
CA SER A 69 3.78 -9.26 8.07
C SER A 69 4.99 -8.82 8.89
N ASP A 70 5.64 -7.70 8.52
CA ASP A 70 6.81 -7.15 9.21
C ASP A 70 6.47 -6.65 10.63
N VAL A 71 5.37 -5.90 10.78
CA VAL A 71 4.87 -5.45 12.09
C VAL A 71 4.57 -6.62 13.01
N SER A 72 3.93 -7.67 12.49
CA SER A 72 3.61 -8.88 13.25
C SER A 72 4.87 -9.63 13.66
N LEU A 73 5.82 -9.81 12.73
CA LEU A 73 7.07 -10.53 12.96
C LEU A 73 7.93 -9.88 14.06
N TYR A 74 7.95 -8.54 14.11
CA TYR A 74 8.77 -7.78 15.07
C TYR A 74 7.97 -7.22 16.26
N GLU A 75 6.68 -7.59 16.39
CA GLU A 75 5.77 -7.12 17.45
C GLU A 75 5.66 -5.57 17.53
N GLU A 76 5.72 -4.88 16.38
CA GLU A 76 5.80 -3.42 16.29
C GLU A 76 4.44 -2.71 16.24
N TYR A 77 3.40 -3.30 16.83
CA TYR A 77 2.02 -2.76 16.77
C TYR A 77 1.85 -1.36 17.38
N GLU A 78 2.78 -0.96 18.25
CA GLU A 78 2.83 0.37 18.86
C GLU A 78 3.43 1.44 17.95
N VAL A 79 4.08 1.05 16.85
CA VAL A 79 4.67 2.00 15.89
C VAL A 79 3.56 2.69 15.11
N ASP A 80 3.66 4.03 15.00
CA ASP A 80 2.71 4.82 14.23
C ASP A 80 2.60 4.30 12.77
N PRO A 81 1.40 3.95 12.28
CA PRO A 81 1.19 3.44 10.92
C PRO A 81 1.73 4.35 9.81
N ILE A 82 1.67 5.69 9.95
CA ILE A 82 2.26 6.55 8.91
C ILE A 82 3.78 6.52 8.94
N LYS A 83 4.38 6.41 10.12
CA LYS A 83 5.83 6.29 10.26
C LYS A 83 6.30 4.97 9.64
N LYS A 84 5.65 3.86 9.98
CA LYS A 84 5.95 2.55 9.41
C LYS A 84 5.77 2.54 7.90
N LEU A 85 4.70 3.15 7.39
CA LEU A 85 4.47 3.29 5.95
C LEU A 85 5.57 4.09 5.25
N LEU A 86 6.00 5.22 5.82
CA LEU A 86 7.07 6.06 5.26
C LEU A 86 8.39 5.29 5.18
N GLU A 87 8.79 4.62 6.27
CA GLU A 87 9.96 3.73 6.29
C GLU A 87 9.84 2.62 5.24
N SER A 88 8.62 2.11 5.03
CA SER A 88 8.38 1.00 4.11
C SER A 88 8.41 1.36 2.63
N VAL A 89 8.30 2.65 2.28
CA VAL A 89 8.36 3.15 0.89
C VAL A 89 9.65 3.91 0.59
N GLU A 90 10.46 4.20 1.61
CA GLU A 90 11.77 4.84 1.47
C GLU A 90 12.76 3.93 0.73
N CYS A 91 13.76 4.53 0.06
CA CYS A 91 14.84 3.80 -0.62
C CYS A 91 14.34 2.69 -1.57
N ASP A 92 13.39 3.02 -2.45
CA ASP A 92 12.73 2.09 -3.39
C ASP A 92 11.77 1.07 -2.76
N GLY A 93 11.56 1.15 -1.44
CA GLY A 93 10.60 0.39 -0.66
C GLY A 93 11.16 -0.90 -0.06
N ILE A 94 10.38 -1.49 0.85
CA ILE A 94 10.70 -2.78 1.48
C ILE A 94 10.72 -3.92 0.48
N LEU A 95 11.38 -5.02 0.84
CA LEU A 95 11.24 -6.26 0.10
C LEU A 95 9.81 -6.80 0.29
N PRO A 96 9.05 -7.00 -0.80
CA PRO A 96 7.70 -7.54 -0.68
C PRO A 96 7.71 -9.01 -0.26
N ASP A 97 6.63 -9.44 0.38
CA ASP A 97 6.40 -10.86 0.64
C ASP A 97 6.45 -11.67 -0.67
N GLY A 98 7.22 -12.75 -0.68
CA GLY A 98 7.42 -13.59 -1.87
C GLY A 98 8.42 -13.03 -2.91
N PHE A 99 9.27 -12.06 -2.54
CA PHE A 99 10.28 -11.46 -3.44
C PHE A 99 11.20 -12.49 -4.12
N ASP A 100 11.43 -13.64 -3.48
CA ASP A 100 12.26 -14.74 -3.98
C ASP A 100 11.68 -15.40 -5.24
N SER A 101 10.37 -15.29 -5.44
CA SER A 101 9.63 -15.82 -6.59
C SER A 101 9.30 -14.76 -7.66
N MET A 102 9.55 -13.48 -7.37
CA MET A 102 9.22 -12.38 -8.28
C MET A 102 10.25 -12.24 -9.40
N SER A 103 9.77 -11.98 -10.61
CA SER A 103 10.63 -11.55 -11.70
C SER A 103 11.17 -10.14 -11.45
N GLU A 104 12.29 -9.80 -12.09
CA GLU A 104 12.82 -8.44 -12.03
C GLU A 104 11.82 -7.38 -12.53
N ALA A 105 10.94 -7.75 -13.46
CA ALA A 105 9.93 -6.82 -13.98
C ALA A 105 8.84 -6.52 -12.95
N GLU A 106 8.45 -7.51 -12.16
CA GLU A 106 7.53 -7.35 -11.03
C GLU A 106 8.17 -6.53 -9.92
N MET A 107 9.43 -6.83 -9.57
CA MET A 107 10.18 -6.06 -8.56
C MET A 107 10.29 -4.57 -8.96
N ARG A 108 10.69 -4.29 -10.20
CA ARG A 108 10.72 -2.91 -10.73
C ARG A 108 9.35 -2.26 -10.79
N SER A 109 8.27 -3.03 -10.91
CA SER A 109 6.90 -2.50 -10.83
C SER A 109 6.52 -2.12 -9.41
N PHE A 110 6.92 -2.94 -8.45
CA PHE A 110 6.71 -2.71 -7.03
C PHE A 110 7.45 -1.45 -6.57
N GLU A 111 8.76 -1.35 -6.83
CA GLU A 111 9.57 -0.16 -6.49
C GLU A 111 9.00 1.14 -7.09
N ARG A 112 8.50 1.08 -8.34
CA ARG A 112 7.84 2.23 -8.98
C ARG A 112 6.57 2.64 -8.24
N THR A 113 5.86 1.70 -7.65
CA THR A 113 4.68 1.96 -6.83
C THR A 113 5.10 2.59 -5.50
N CYS A 114 6.12 2.06 -4.82
CA CYS A 114 6.67 2.63 -3.58
C CYS A 114 7.11 4.09 -3.77
N ARG A 115 7.94 4.39 -4.78
CA ARG A 115 8.35 5.76 -5.12
C ARG A 115 7.18 6.70 -5.42
N ARG A 116 6.08 6.18 -5.97
CA ARG A 116 4.89 6.99 -6.25
C ARG A 116 4.08 7.24 -4.98
N PHE A 117 3.99 6.24 -4.11
CA PHE A 117 3.32 6.35 -2.81
C PHE A 117 4.08 7.32 -1.90
N GLU A 118 5.41 7.23 -1.82
CA GLU A 118 6.27 8.16 -1.10
C GLU A 118 6.00 9.63 -1.52
N LYS A 119 5.93 9.87 -2.84
CA LYS A 119 5.58 11.20 -3.40
C LYS A 119 4.18 11.65 -3.01
N PHE A 120 3.21 10.75 -2.95
CA PHE A 120 1.85 11.05 -2.48
C PHE A 120 1.85 11.47 -1.01
N LEU A 121 2.54 10.70 -0.14
CA LEU A 121 2.65 10.99 1.29
C LEU A 121 3.34 12.33 1.54
N SER A 122 4.40 12.63 0.79
CA SER A 122 5.13 13.89 0.88
C SER A 122 4.27 15.12 0.55
N LYS A 123 3.37 15.01 -0.43
CA LYS A 123 2.43 16.09 -0.78
C LYS A 123 1.38 16.31 0.31
N LYS A 124 0.87 15.22 0.91
CA LYS A 124 -0.17 15.28 1.94
C LYS A 124 0.33 15.84 3.28
N GLN A 125 1.62 15.67 3.60
CA GLN A 125 2.22 16.24 4.81
C GLN A 125 2.45 17.77 4.73
N GLN A 126 2.34 18.38 3.55
CA GLN A 126 2.53 19.83 3.33
C GLN A 126 1.21 20.62 3.15
N SER A 127 0.05 19.96 3.22
CA SER A 127 -1.29 20.57 3.04
C SER A 127 -2.05 20.71 4.35
#